data_AF-A0A6N6NP50-F1
#
_entry.id   AF-A0A6N6NP50-F1
#
_cell.length_a   1.000
_cell.length_b   1.000
_cell.length_c   1.000
_cell.angle_alpha   90.00
_cell.angle_beta   90.00
_cell.angle_gamma   90.00
#
_symmetry.space_group_name_H-M   'P 1'
#
loop_
_entity.id
_entity.type
_entity.pdbx_description
1 polymer ?
#
loop_
_entity_poly.entity_id
_entity_poly.type
_entity_poly.pdbx_seq_one_letter_code
_entity_poly.pdbx_strand_id
1 'polypeptide(L)' 'MSRQQGVDSGKRARMAAIDVDKLRDYMTDYFGTAVFNGFPAAILDLSDIESMSGQELCQKAESLGINLRDFEIE' A
#
# COMPACT_ATOMS: atom_id res chain seq x y z
N MET A 1 -22.81 25.48 -26.97
CA MET A 1 -21.34 25.64 -26.97
C MET A 1 -20.84 25.12 -25.64
N SER A 2 -20.73 23.81 -25.49
CA SER A 2 -19.59 22.96 -25.89
C SER A 2 -18.54 22.87 -24.78
N ARG A 3 -18.66 21.75 -24.06
CA ARG A 3 -17.58 20.87 -23.59
C ARG A 3 -16.43 21.55 -22.82
N GLN A 4 -16.30 21.21 -21.55
CA GLN A 4 -15.09 20.53 -21.08
C GLN A 4 -15.40 19.73 -19.79
N GLN A 5 -16.26 18.73 -19.95
CA GLN A 5 -16.28 17.54 -19.13
C GLN A 5 -15.37 16.54 -19.86
N GLY A 6 -14.31 16.07 -19.21
CA GLY A 6 -13.40 15.07 -19.79
C GLY A 6 -11.92 15.34 -19.53
N VAL A 7 -11.48 15.17 -18.28
CA VAL A 7 -10.17 14.56 -18.01
C VAL A 7 -10.38 13.29 -17.18
N ASP A 8 -11.41 12.54 -17.54
CA ASP A 8 -11.52 11.15 -17.15
C ASP A 8 -10.52 10.35 -18.00
N SER A 9 -9.90 9.36 -17.36
CA SER A 9 -9.55 8.07 -17.96
C SER A 9 -8.17 7.86 -18.61
N GLY A 10 -7.26 8.84 -18.65
CA GLY A 10 -5.92 8.65 -19.24
C GLY A 10 -4.89 7.87 -18.40
N LYS A 11 -5.05 7.82 -17.06
CA LYS A 11 -4.20 7.02 -16.15
C LYS A 11 -5.02 6.00 -15.36
N ARG A 12 -6.09 5.47 -15.97
CA ARG A 12 -6.65 4.15 -15.59
C ARG A 12 -5.94 3.04 -16.37
N ALA A 13 -4.63 3.22 -16.58
CA ALA A 13 -3.79 2.19 -17.15
C ALA A 13 -3.65 1.09 -16.09
N ARG A 14 -4.57 0.12 -16.12
CA ARG A 14 -4.36 -1.22 -15.57
C ARG A 14 -3.88 -1.21 -14.11
N MET A 15 -4.42 -0.35 -13.24
CA MET A 15 -4.25 -0.58 -11.82
C MET A 15 -5.04 -1.84 -11.52
N ALA A 16 -4.38 -2.99 -11.51
CA ALA A 16 -4.89 -4.12 -10.78
C ALA A 16 -5.29 -3.56 -9.41
N ALA A 17 -6.56 -3.72 -9.05
CA ALA A 17 -7.05 -3.15 -7.81
C ALA A 17 -6.28 -3.87 -6.71
N ILE A 18 -5.38 -3.18 -6.02
CA ILE A 18 -4.62 -3.80 -4.93
C ILE A 18 -5.55 -3.91 -3.74
N ASP A 19 -5.60 -5.10 -3.14
CA ASP A 19 -6.20 -5.35 -1.85
C ASP A 19 -5.35 -4.65 -0.78
N VAL A 20 -5.68 -3.39 -0.54
CA VAL A 20 -4.99 -2.53 0.43
C VAL A 20 -5.16 -3.08 1.85
N ASP A 21 -6.28 -3.73 2.16
CA ASP A 21 -6.53 -4.28 3.48
C ASP A 21 -5.63 -5.49 3.73
N LYS A 22 -5.56 -6.43 2.77
CA LYS A 22 -4.63 -7.56 2.81
C LYS A 22 -3.17 -7.10 2.85
N LEU A 23 -2.81 -6.08 2.08
CA LEU A 23 -1.47 -5.50 2.11
C LEU A 23 -1.15 -4.90 3.49
N ARG A 24 -2.12 -4.19 4.10
CA ARG A 24 -1.96 -3.61 5.43
C ARG A 24 -1.76 -4.70 6.47
N ASP A 25 -2.58 -5.74 6.45
CA ASP A 25 -2.46 -6.88 7.38
C ASP A 25 -1.09 -7.55 7.26
N TYR A 26 -0.62 -7.80 6.03
CA TYR A 26 0.71 -8.38 5.80
C TYR A 26 1.83 -7.50 6.35
N MET A 27 1.76 -6.19 6.08
CA MET A 27 2.78 -5.26 6.58
C MET A 27 2.73 -5.16 8.10
N THR A 28 1.56 -5.10 8.71
CA THR A 28 1.38 -5.10 10.17
C THR A 28 2.05 -6.32 10.80
N ASP A 29 1.87 -7.51 10.24
CA ASP A 29 2.52 -8.74 10.72
C ASP A 29 4.04 -8.73 10.54
N TYR A 30 4.52 -8.25 9.38
CA TYR A 30 5.94 -8.09 9.08
C TYR A 30 6.64 -7.17 10.10
N PHE A 31 6.06 -6.01 10.38
CA PHE A 31 6.60 -5.07 11.36
C PHE A 31 6.41 -5.58 12.79
N GLY A 32 5.28 -6.21 13.13
CA GLY A 32 5.08 -6.86 14.43
C GLY A 32 6.16 -7.90 14.76
N THR A 33 6.54 -8.71 13.77
CA THR A 33 7.66 -9.66 13.87
C THR A 33 9.00 -8.93 14.05
N ALA A 34 9.24 -7.84 13.34
CA ALA A 34 10.47 -7.04 13.48
C ALA A 34 10.57 -6.40 14.89
N VAL A 35 9.46 -5.90 15.43
CA VAL A 35 9.39 -5.37 16.81
C VAL A 35 9.73 -6.47 17.82
N PHE A 36 9.16 -7.67 17.66
CA PHE A 36 9.45 -8.82 18.52
C PHE A 36 10.93 -9.23 18.47
N ASN A 37 11.57 -9.13 17.30
CA ASN A 37 13.00 -9.38 17.11
C ASN A 37 13.93 -8.26 17.64
N GLY A 38 13.38 -7.26 18.34
CA GLY A 38 14.18 -6.24 19.02
C GLY A 38 14.53 -5.04 18.14
N PHE A 39 13.78 -4.78 17.06
CA PHE A 39 13.88 -3.55 16.27
C PHE A 39 12.80 -2.53 16.70
N PRO A 40 13.07 -1.65 17.68
CA PRO A 40 12.09 -0.67 18.14
C PRO A 40 11.69 0.36 17.08
N ALA A 41 12.52 0.59 16.04
CA ALA A 41 12.16 1.45 14.91
C ALA A 41 10.94 0.94 14.14
N ALA A 42 10.71 -0.38 14.12
CA ALA A 42 9.55 -0.99 13.48
C ALA A 42 8.21 -0.63 14.15
N ILE A 43 8.22 -0.17 15.41
CA ILE A 43 7.01 0.30 16.10
C ILE A 43 6.49 1.59 15.45
N LEU A 44 7.39 2.52 15.12
CA LEU A 44 7.01 3.77 14.44
C LEU A 44 6.48 3.48 13.04
N ASP A 45 7.18 2.60 12.31
CA ASP A 45 6.72 2.17 10.98
C ASP A 45 5.34 1.48 11.04
N LEU A 46 5.07 0.69 12.07
CA LEU A 46 3.78 0.01 12.27
C LEU A 46 2.63 1.00 12.50
N SER A 47 2.81 1.98 13.40
CA SER A 47 1.79 3.01 13.64
C SER A 47 1.53 3.85 12.39
N ASP A 48 2.56 4.15 11.60
CA ASP A 48 2.39 4.88 10.35
C ASP A 48 1.57 4.04 9.34
N ILE A 49 1.83 2.73 9.22
CA ILE A 49 1.12 1.81 8.30
C ILE A 49 -0.38 1.73 8.55
N GLU A 50 -0.81 1.75 9.81
CA GLU A 50 -2.23 1.75 10.16
C GLU A 50 -2.94 3.02 9.67
N SER A 51 -2.21 4.14 9.58
CA SER A 51 -2.75 5.45 9.17
C SER A 51 -2.50 5.81 7.69
N MET A 52 -1.54 5.15 7.03
CA MET A 52 -1.19 5.41 5.63
C MET A 52 -2.37 5.15 4.68
N SER A 53 -2.48 6.00 3.66
CA SER A 53 -3.39 5.75 2.53
C SER A 53 -2.94 4.53 1.73
N GLY A 54 -3.84 3.91 0.95
CA GLY A 54 -3.50 2.73 0.16
C GLY A 54 -2.36 2.96 -0.84
N GLN A 55 -2.21 4.19 -1.36
CA GLN A 55 -1.09 4.54 -2.23
C GLN A 55 0.23 4.61 -1.47
N GLU A 56 0.27 5.26 -0.30
CA GLU A 56 1.47 5.36 0.53
C GLU A 56 1.91 3.97 1.02
N LEU A 57 0.94 3.14 1.38
CA LEU A 57 1.17 1.75 1.77
C LEU A 57 1.83 0.95 0.64
N CYS A 58 1.33 1.09 -0.59
CA CYS A 58 1.93 0.45 -1.77
C CYS A 58 3.39 0.91 -1.99
N GLN A 59 3.65 2.21 -1.90
CA GLN A 59 5.01 2.75 -2.06
C GLN A 59 5.97 2.26 -0.96
N LYS A 60 5.49 2.22 0.29
CA LYS A 60 6.27 1.69 1.42
C LYS A 60 6.55 0.20 1.21
N ALA A 61 5.56 -0.58 0.79
CA ALA A 61 5.71 -2.00 0.48
C ALA A 61 6.79 -2.24 -0.60
N GLU A 62 6.74 -1.51 -1.72
CA GLU A 62 7.76 -1.60 -2.77
C GLU A 62 9.16 -1.23 -2.24
N SER A 63 9.27 -0.22 -1.39
CA SER A 63 10.55 0.18 -0.78
C SER A 63 11.16 -0.88 0.14
N LEU A 64 10.31 -1.75 0.71
CA LEU A 64 10.71 -2.91 1.52
C LEU A 64 10.99 -4.15 0.66
N GLY A 65 10.77 -4.07 -0.66
CA GLY A 65 10.91 -5.19 -1.60
C GLY A 65 9.70 -6.14 -1.63
N ILE A 66 8.55 -5.72 -1.09
CA ILE A 66 7.31 -6.49 -1.13
C ILE A 66 6.69 -6.36 -2.52
N ASN A 67 6.31 -7.50 -3.12
CA ASN A 67 5.72 -7.54 -4.45
C ASN A 67 4.20 -7.26 -4.39
N LEU A 68 3.78 -6.11 -4.91
CA LEU A 68 2.36 -5.72 -4.93
C LEU A 68 1.47 -6.67 -5.73
N ARG A 69 2.04 -7.45 -6.67
CA ARG A 69 1.27 -8.42 -7.46
C ARG A 69 0.60 -9.50 -6.62
N ASP A 70 1.14 -9.80 -5.44
CA ASP A 70 0.59 -10.82 -4.54
C ASP A 70 -0.72 -10.35 -3.84
N PHE A 71 -1.03 -9.07 -4.01
CA PHE A 71 -2.18 -8.37 -3.44
C PHE A 71 -3.13 -7.85 -4.53
N GLU A 72 -2.92 -8.20 -5.80
CA GLU A 72 -3.86 -7.85 -6.86
C GLU A 72 -5.20 -8.58 -6.66
N ILE A 73 -6.30 -7.85 -6.76
CA ILE A 73 -7.66 -8.37 -6.74
C ILE A 73 -8.02 -8.78 -8.18
N GLU A 74 -8.53 -10.01 -8.35
CA GLU A 74 -9.06 -10.52 -9.63
C GLU A 74 -10.47 -10.01 -9.96
#